data_AF-A0AA36C7J0-F1
#
_entry.id   AF-A0AA36C7J0-F1
#
_cell.length_a   1.000
_cell.length_b   1.000
_cell.length_c   1.000
_cell.angle_alpha   90.00
_cell.angle_beta   90.00
_cell.angle_gamma   90.00
#
_symmetry.space_group_name_H-M   'P 1'
#
loop_
_entity.id
_entity.type
_entity.pdbx_description
1 polymer ?
#
loop_
_entity_poly.entity_id
_entity_poly.type
_entity_poly.pdbx_seq_one_letter_code
_entity_poly.pdbx_strand_id
1 'polypeptide(L)'
;MVSMRLNLSMGVTCMVNSTAFEKPSPPQNNSIRQDTRQCLYAYDESTPTESGYGGTLLWSPSMQGLLFSATFYGSLVTIAISGYFADRFGPKAILFVAALDYTLMTLLGPVLAGNSYWAYFGSRLIIGVGEGFVFPCINCMVAKWFPQSEKSTVGAIYTSGTQIAAEENLSSKAQADIFKENSIPWRELFFGKACLANYTSQFAFNFAASLMQAFLPTYFKEVLHIPIHMNGIFTMVPFASQITSKLILGMVSDYMKRNKILDPDVSGKIFQGVSAFGSGMALFALGYIPSCESPFIALPILLAYGIFFSFAICGFFTSLISIAPPYSGTMTSISMTYATVANVSGPMLLSFIEFMGWPHKWMIIFTCASSMCMLSGVHYIYAGEAKVQEWARMKPLFSFSSHRLRIAFLLSAAFCLTVCMRVNLSLGITCMVNATAFLPLHTNTSKLKLEKPLPPACHPIDDEKIAQQDGYGLVTMCFAGYLADRYGPKITLLGAVLNCMVATLIGPIMAVRTYSGFWVSRAMLGVGQTFVFPSCNAMASKWFPPEERATIGAIYTSGVQVAAGVTSFIVAALCTSSLGWQSIFYGF
;
A
#
# COMPACT_ATOMS: atom_id res chain seq x y z
N MET A 1 -11.89 -17.64 0.81
CA MET A 1 -11.97 -17.60 -0.67
C MET A 1 -11.40 -18.85 -1.30
N VAL A 2 -10.14 -19.24 -1.09
CA VAL A 2 -9.60 -20.45 -1.73
C VAL A 2 -10.04 -21.77 -1.10
N SER A 3 -10.37 -21.84 0.19
CA SER A 3 -11.13 -22.98 0.71
C SER A 3 -12.37 -23.23 -0.15
N MET A 4 -13.03 -22.16 -0.63
CA MET A 4 -14.18 -22.27 -1.54
C MET A 4 -13.79 -22.57 -3.00
N ARG A 5 -12.57 -22.23 -3.45
CA ARG A 5 -12.03 -22.65 -4.77
C ARG A 5 -11.64 -24.13 -4.75
N LEU A 6 -11.07 -24.63 -3.67
CA LEU A 6 -10.81 -26.04 -3.43
C LEU A 6 -12.13 -26.83 -3.28
N ASN A 7 -13.11 -26.27 -2.56
CA ASN A 7 -14.45 -26.84 -2.50
C ASN A 7 -15.14 -26.82 -3.86
N LEU A 8 -14.92 -25.79 -4.68
CA LEU A 8 -15.40 -25.79 -6.08
C LEU A 8 -14.69 -26.85 -6.90
N SER A 9 -13.37 -26.98 -6.76
CA SER A 9 -12.56 -27.97 -7.46
C SER A 9 -13.05 -29.39 -7.17
N MET A 10 -13.07 -29.76 -5.89
CA MET A 10 -13.67 -31.02 -5.42
C MET A 10 -15.14 -31.13 -5.83
N GLY A 11 -15.92 -30.05 -5.70
CA GLY A 11 -17.34 -30.03 -5.99
C GLY A 11 -17.65 -30.31 -7.46
N VAL A 12 -16.94 -29.68 -8.41
CA VAL A 12 -17.09 -29.94 -9.85
C VAL A 12 -16.72 -31.38 -10.16
N THR A 13 -15.63 -31.89 -9.59
CA THR A 13 -15.22 -33.29 -9.74
C THR A 13 -16.31 -34.29 -9.28
N CYS A 14 -17.16 -33.89 -8.33
CA CYS A 14 -18.27 -34.70 -7.81
C CYS A 14 -19.61 -34.48 -8.55
N MET A 15 -19.88 -33.27 -9.02
CA MET A 15 -21.16 -32.89 -9.64
C MET A 15 -21.26 -33.31 -11.12
N VAL A 16 -20.13 -33.44 -11.80
CA VAL A 16 -20.10 -33.76 -13.23
C VAL A 16 -20.14 -35.27 -13.49
N ASN A 17 -20.99 -35.68 -14.41
CA ASN A 17 -21.05 -37.06 -14.88
C ASN A 17 -19.79 -37.39 -15.70
N SER A 18 -19.03 -38.38 -15.25
CA SER A 18 -17.71 -38.72 -15.79
C SER A 18 -17.76 -39.68 -16.98
N THR A 19 -18.84 -40.46 -17.10
CA THR A 19 -19.02 -41.43 -18.19
C THR A 19 -19.61 -40.81 -19.45
N ALA A 20 -20.13 -39.57 -19.37
CA ALA A 20 -20.84 -38.91 -20.46
C ALA A 20 -19.96 -38.46 -21.64
N PHE A 21 -18.64 -38.33 -21.45
CA PHE A 21 -17.69 -37.84 -22.46
C PHE A 21 -16.57 -38.84 -22.79
N GLU A 22 -16.66 -40.07 -22.28
CA GLU A 22 -15.73 -41.14 -22.68
C GLU A 22 -16.03 -41.57 -24.13
N LYS A 23 -15.00 -41.72 -24.96
CA LYS A 23 -15.15 -42.25 -26.31
C LYS A 23 -15.61 -43.71 -26.22
N PRO A 24 -16.58 -44.16 -27.05
CA PRO A 24 -17.01 -45.55 -27.03
C PRO A 24 -15.82 -46.47 -27.29
N SER A 25 -15.68 -47.50 -26.47
CA SER A 25 -14.70 -48.57 -26.67
C SER A 25 -14.94 -49.21 -28.04
N PRO A 26 -13.88 -49.52 -28.81
CA PRO A 26 -14.05 -50.33 -30.01
C PRO A 26 -14.65 -51.68 -29.61
N PRO A 27 -15.52 -52.29 -30.45
CA PRO A 27 -16.17 -53.56 -30.13
C PRO A 27 -15.11 -54.61 -29.77
N GLN A 28 -15.26 -55.21 -28.59
CA GLN A 28 -14.41 -56.30 -28.11
C GLN A 28 -14.51 -57.47 -29.09
N ASN A 29 -13.54 -57.58 -30.00
CA ASN A 29 -13.23 -58.86 -30.61
C ASN A 29 -12.43 -59.65 -29.59
N ASN A 30 -13.01 -60.78 -29.16
CA ASN A 30 -12.38 -61.77 -28.29
C ASN A 30 -11.12 -62.34 -28.97
N SER A 31 -10.00 -61.65 -28.83
CA SER A 31 -8.67 -62.21 -29.01
C SER A 31 -7.75 -61.54 -28.00
N ILE A 32 -7.35 -62.33 -27.00
CA ILE A 32 -6.48 -61.97 -25.90
C ILE A 32 -5.14 -61.45 -26.48
N ARG A 33 -5.01 -60.12 -26.56
CA ARG A 33 -3.73 -59.43 -26.48
C ARG A 33 -3.84 -58.46 -25.32
N GLN A 34 -3.33 -58.89 -24.17
CA GLN A 34 -3.08 -58.01 -23.02
C GLN A 34 -2.05 -56.97 -23.45
N ASP A 35 -2.52 -55.77 -23.78
CA ASP A 35 -1.69 -54.59 -23.82
C ASP A 35 -1.60 -54.06 -22.38
N THR A 36 -0.49 -54.37 -21.70
CA THR A 36 -0.29 -54.28 -20.25
C THR A 36 -0.11 -52.83 -19.74
N ARG A 37 -0.90 -51.87 -20.23
CA ARG A 37 -0.86 -50.45 -19.82
C ARG A 37 -2.22 -49.79 -19.65
N GLN A 38 -3.31 -50.56 -19.61
CA GLN A 38 -4.60 -50.06 -19.15
C GLN A 38 -4.82 -50.56 -17.73
N CYS A 39 -4.92 -49.63 -16.78
CA CYS A 39 -5.27 -49.94 -15.42
C CYS A 39 -6.71 -50.47 -15.41
N LEU A 40 -6.84 -51.79 -15.31
CA LEU A 40 -8.10 -52.46 -15.10
C LEU A 40 -8.62 -52.00 -13.73
N TYR A 41 -9.68 -51.23 -13.77
CA TYR A 41 -10.47 -50.94 -12.60
C TYR A 41 -10.88 -52.26 -11.90
N ALA A 42 -10.98 -52.21 -10.57
CA ALA A 42 -12.13 -52.80 -9.92
C ALA A 42 -13.36 -51.93 -10.28
N TYR A 43 -13.83 -52.03 -11.53
CA TYR A 43 -15.12 -51.49 -11.93
C TYR A 43 -16.01 -52.70 -11.93
N ASP A 44 -16.47 -53.05 -10.73
CA ASP A 44 -17.47 -54.08 -10.60
C ASP A 44 -18.77 -53.49 -11.16
N GLU A 45 -19.24 -54.01 -12.30
CA GLU A 45 -20.49 -53.56 -12.96
C GLU A 45 -21.70 -53.63 -12.02
N SER A 46 -21.60 -54.40 -10.92
CA SER A 46 -22.61 -54.55 -9.88
C SER A 46 -22.71 -53.38 -8.88
N THR A 47 -21.71 -52.50 -8.77
CA THR A 47 -21.70 -51.45 -7.72
C THR A 47 -21.10 -50.10 -8.19
N PRO A 48 -21.80 -49.34 -9.07
CA PRO A 48 -21.41 -47.97 -9.42
C PRO A 48 -21.37 -46.99 -8.22
N THR A 49 -21.78 -47.45 -7.03
CA THR A 49 -21.90 -46.73 -5.77
C THR A 49 -20.62 -46.61 -4.93
N GLU A 50 -19.54 -47.36 -5.18
CA GLU A 50 -18.41 -47.41 -4.21
C GLU A 50 -17.32 -46.34 -4.37
N SER A 51 -17.17 -45.71 -5.53
CA SER A 51 -16.11 -44.69 -5.74
C SER A 51 -16.51 -43.26 -5.30
N GLY A 52 -17.81 -43.02 -5.11
CA GLY A 52 -18.38 -41.75 -4.63
C GLY A 52 -18.48 -40.62 -5.68
N TYR A 53 -18.17 -40.89 -6.96
CA TYR A 53 -18.24 -39.91 -8.05
C TYR A 53 -19.51 -40.10 -8.91
N GLY A 54 -20.69 -39.82 -8.36
CA GLY A 54 -22.01 -40.03 -9.00
C GLY A 54 -22.72 -38.78 -9.54
N GLY A 55 -21.97 -37.83 -10.11
CA GLY A 55 -22.51 -36.55 -10.57
C GLY A 55 -23.55 -36.65 -11.68
N THR A 56 -24.52 -35.74 -11.71
CA THR A 56 -25.62 -35.71 -12.69
C THR A 56 -25.47 -34.66 -13.79
N LEU A 57 -24.54 -33.70 -13.63
CA LEU A 57 -24.39 -32.56 -14.55
C LEU A 57 -23.51 -32.91 -15.75
N LEU A 58 -23.93 -32.49 -16.95
CA LEU A 58 -23.22 -32.75 -18.21
C LEU A 58 -22.39 -31.52 -18.61
N TRP A 59 -21.23 -31.33 -17.98
CA TRP A 59 -20.32 -30.24 -18.31
C TRP A 59 -19.07 -30.77 -18.98
N SER A 60 -18.78 -30.28 -20.20
CA SER A 60 -17.52 -30.60 -20.87
C SER A 60 -16.35 -30.08 -20.04
N PRO A 61 -15.17 -30.72 -20.10
CA PRO A 61 -14.08 -30.28 -19.23
C PRO A 61 -13.50 -28.90 -19.65
N SER A 62 -13.71 -28.48 -20.91
CA SER A 62 -13.54 -27.08 -21.34
C SER A 62 -14.50 -26.09 -20.63
N MET A 63 -15.76 -26.46 -20.39
CA MET A 63 -16.71 -25.66 -19.62
C MET A 63 -16.30 -25.59 -18.13
N GLN A 64 -15.71 -26.65 -17.59
CA GLN A 64 -15.19 -26.67 -16.22
C GLN A 64 -14.02 -25.69 -16.07
N GLY A 65 -13.06 -25.69 -17.01
CA GLY A 65 -11.95 -24.73 -17.01
C GLY A 65 -12.40 -23.26 -17.16
N LEU A 66 -13.41 -22.99 -18.00
CA LEU A 66 -14.06 -21.68 -18.09
C LEU A 66 -14.73 -21.27 -16.77
N LEU A 67 -15.37 -22.22 -16.09
CA LEU A 67 -16.03 -21.96 -14.82
C LEU A 67 -15.03 -21.62 -13.69
N PHE A 68 -13.87 -22.28 -13.66
CA PHE A 68 -12.79 -21.94 -12.72
C PHE A 68 -12.20 -20.54 -12.99
N SER A 69 -12.10 -20.14 -14.25
CA SER A 69 -11.60 -18.82 -14.65
C SER A 69 -12.61 -17.67 -14.46
N ALA A 70 -13.91 -17.97 -14.39
CA ALA A 70 -15.00 -16.99 -14.23
C ALA A 70 -14.78 -16.03 -13.04
N THR A 71 -14.37 -16.56 -11.89
CA THR A 71 -14.13 -15.75 -10.68
C THR A 71 -12.99 -14.73 -10.91
N PHE A 72 -11.97 -15.11 -11.68
CA PHE A 72 -10.84 -14.23 -11.98
C PHE A 72 -11.17 -13.14 -13.01
N TYR A 73 -12.08 -13.40 -13.95
CA TYR A 73 -12.57 -12.36 -14.85
C TYR A 73 -13.30 -11.25 -14.09
N GLY A 74 -14.11 -11.62 -13.09
CA GLY A 74 -14.78 -10.65 -12.23
C GLY A 74 -13.82 -9.81 -11.38
N SER A 75 -12.76 -10.44 -10.84
CA SER A 75 -11.78 -9.73 -10.01
C SER A 75 -10.87 -8.81 -10.83
N LEU A 76 -10.52 -9.18 -12.07
CA LEU A 76 -9.64 -8.37 -12.93
C LEU A 76 -10.24 -6.98 -13.23
N VAL A 77 -11.56 -6.89 -13.40
CA VAL A 77 -12.27 -5.61 -13.62
C VAL A 77 -12.19 -4.70 -12.39
N THR A 78 -12.26 -5.27 -11.19
CA THR A 78 -12.42 -4.53 -9.94
C THR A 78 -11.09 -4.19 -9.28
N ILE A 79 -10.04 -5.00 -9.44
CA ILE A 79 -8.71 -4.76 -8.86
C ILE A 79 -8.18 -3.36 -9.23
N ALA A 80 -8.35 -2.91 -10.47
CA ALA A 80 -7.87 -1.60 -10.91
C ALA A 80 -8.58 -0.41 -10.22
N ILE A 81 -9.88 -0.54 -9.92
CA ILE A 81 -10.72 0.52 -9.34
C ILE A 81 -10.88 0.41 -7.81
N SER A 82 -10.60 -0.76 -7.25
CA SER A 82 -10.80 -1.12 -5.85
C SER A 82 -10.19 -0.14 -4.86
N GLY A 83 -8.96 0.34 -5.11
CA GLY A 83 -8.26 1.28 -4.24
C GLY A 83 -8.97 2.63 -4.13
N TYR A 84 -9.51 3.14 -5.24
CA TYR A 84 -10.28 4.39 -5.27
C TYR A 84 -11.58 4.26 -4.46
N PHE A 85 -12.29 3.15 -4.64
CA PHE A 85 -13.52 2.88 -3.89
C PHE A 85 -13.25 2.70 -2.40
N ALA A 86 -12.17 2.00 -2.03
CA ALA A 86 -11.75 1.81 -0.64
C ALA A 86 -11.47 3.14 0.06
N ASP A 87 -10.87 4.10 -0.64
CA ASP A 87 -10.58 5.43 -0.09
C ASP A 87 -11.83 6.32 -0.02
N ARG A 88 -12.77 6.21 -0.97
CA ARG A 88 -13.98 7.04 -1.04
C ARG A 88 -15.12 6.58 -0.12
N PHE A 89 -15.43 5.28 -0.11
CA PHE A 89 -16.56 4.72 0.63
C PHE A 89 -16.14 4.06 1.96
N GLY A 90 -14.84 3.96 2.20
CA GLY A 90 -14.27 3.34 3.37
C GLY A 90 -14.15 1.81 3.23
N PRO A 91 -13.01 1.22 3.66
CA PRO A 91 -12.73 -0.20 3.40
C PRO A 91 -13.65 -1.16 4.18
N LYS A 92 -14.20 -0.74 5.33
CA LYS A 92 -15.08 -1.59 6.16
C LYS A 92 -16.40 -1.92 5.46
N ALA A 93 -17.05 -0.92 4.87
CA ALA A 93 -18.34 -1.09 4.20
C ALA A 93 -18.20 -1.99 2.96
N ILE A 94 -17.14 -1.78 2.18
CA ILE A 94 -16.87 -2.58 0.99
C ILE A 94 -16.58 -4.04 1.35
N LEU A 95 -15.80 -4.30 2.40
CA LEU A 95 -15.56 -5.67 2.88
C LEU A 95 -16.85 -6.37 3.33
N PHE A 96 -17.76 -5.65 3.98
CA PHE A 96 -19.05 -6.20 4.38
C PHE A 96 -19.92 -6.55 3.16
N VAL A 97 -19.98 -5.66 2.17
CA VAL A 97 -20.71 -5.92 0.91
C VAL A 97 -20.09 -7.10 0.16
N ALA A 98 -18.76 -7.17 0.05
CA ALA A 98 -18.06 -8.28 -0.59
C ALA A 98 -18.33 -9.61 0.15
N ALA A 99 -18.38 -9.62 1.48
CA ALA A 99 -18.70 -10.81 2.25
C ALA A 99 -20.17 -11.27 2.07
N LEU A 100 -21.11 -10.33 1.99
CA LEU A 100 -22.52 -10.61 1.70
C LEU A 100 -22.71 -11.18 0.30
N ASP A 101 -22.11 -10.54 -0.71
CA ASP A 101 -22.09 -11.01 -2.09
C ASP A 101 -21.60 -12.46 -2.17
N TYR A 102 -20.45 -12.73 -1.54
CA TYR A 102 -19.86 -14.06 -1.50
C TYR A 102 -20.78 -15.11 -0.88
N THR A 103 -21.44 -14.77 0.24
CA THR A 103 -22.32 -15.68 0.98
C THR A 103 -23.60 -15.98 0.19
N LEU A 104 -24.22 -14.94 -0.37
CA LEU A 104 -25.46 -15.04 -1.14
C LEU A 104 -25.26 -15.86 -2.42
N MET A 105 -24.23 -15.55 -3.21
CA MET A 105 -23.96 -16.25 -4.47
C MET A 105 -23.54 -17.71 -4.23
N THR A 106 -22.82 -17.99 -3.14
CA THR A 106 -22.46 -19.38 -2.77
C THR A 106 -23.69 -20.18 -2.36
N LEU A 107 -24.61 -19.58 -1.59
CA LEU A 107 -25.87 -20.23 -1.18
C LEU A 107 -26.78 -20.53 -2.39
N LEU A 108 -26.83 -19.62 -3.36
CA LEU A 108 -27.59 -19.80 -4.61
C LEU A 108 -26.94 -20.78 -5.58
N GLY A 109 -25.65 -21.09 -5.40
CA GLY A 109 -24.83 -21.88 -6.32
C GLY A 109 -25.46 -23.20 -6.77
N PRO A 110 -25.92 -24.09 -5.85
CA PRO A 110 -26.52 -25.37 -6.23
C PRO A 110 -27.78 -25.23 -7.09
N VAL A 111 -28.65 -24.26 -6.77
CA VAL A 111 -29.90 -24.00 -7.49
C VAL A 111 -29.60 -23.49 -8.90
N LEU A 112 -28.63 -22.58 -9.03
CA LEU A 112 -28.22 -22.03 -10.32
C LEU A 112 -27.53 -23.10 -11.19
N ALA A 113 -26.70 -23.96 -10.60
CA ALA A 113 -26.03 -25.05 -11.29
C ALA A 113 -27.02 -26.09 -11.85
N GLY A 114 -28.12 -26.36 -11.14
CA GLY A 114 -29.18 -27.26 -11.61
C GLY A 114 -30.04 -26.68 -12.74
N ASN A 115 -30.20 -25.36 -12.81
CA ASN A 115 -31.02 -24.71 -13.83
C ASN A 115 -30.28 -24.44 -15.14
N SER A 116 -29.09 -23.83 -15.08
CA SER A 116 -28.33 -23.46 -16.27
C SER A 116 -26.85 -23.23 -15.97
N TYR A 117 -25.99 -23.76 -16.83
CA TYR A 117 -24.53 -23.52 -16.77
C TYR A 117 -24.20 -22.02 -16.75
N TRP A 118 -24.83 -21.23 -17.62
CA TRP A 118 -24.55 -19.79 -17.73
C TRP A 118 -25.01 -18.99 -16.52
N ALA A 119 -26.08 -19.43 -15.85
CA ALA A 119 -26.53 -18.81 -14.60
C ALA A 119 -25.51 -19.04 -13.48
N TYR A 120 -24.98 -20.26 -13.39
CA TYR A 120 -23.91 -20.58 -12.44
C TYR A 120 -22.62 -19.83 -12.78
N PHE A 121 -22.23 -19.77 -14.05
CA PHE A 121 -21.10 -18.97 -14.54
C PHE A 121 -21.25 -17.48 -14.17
N GLY A 122 -22.44 -16.90 -14.37
CA GLY A 122 -22.77 -15.54 -13.98
C GLY A 122 -22.60 -15.29 -12.47
N SER A 123 -23.06 -16.22 -11.63
CA SER A 123 -22.85 -16.12 -10.17
C SER A 123 -21.37 -16.12 -9.79
N ARG A 124 -20.53 -16.85 -10.52
CA ARG A 124 -19.08 -16.91 -10.29
C ARG A 124 -18.38 -15.61 -10.69
N LEU A 125 -18.81 -14.99 -11.79
CA LEU A 125 -18.35 -13.66 -12.16
C LEU A 125 -18.66 -12.63 -11.07
N ILE A 126 -19.87 -12.68 -10.51
CA ILE A 126 -20.31 -11.77 -9.44
C ILE A 126 -19.44 -11.95 -8.19
N ILE A 127 -19.22 -13.20 -7.73
CA ILE A 127 -18.30 -13.50 -6.62
C ILE A 127 -16.90 -12.90 -6.89
N GLY A 128 -16.42 -13.00 -8.14
CA GLY A 128 -15.15 -12.42 -8.56
C GLY A 128 -15.09 -10.91 -8.41
N VAL A 129 -16.18 -10.21 -8.72
CA VAL A 129 -16.29 -8.75 -8.54
C VAL A 129 -16.12 -8.38 -7.07
N GLY A 130 -16.79 -9.09 -6.15
CA GLY A 130 -16.60 -8.89 -4.71
C GLY A 130 -15.18 -9.20 -4.24
N GLU A 131 -14.59 -10.29 -4.73
CA GLU A 131 -13.24 -10.74 -4.37
C GLU A 131 -12.16 -9.69 -4.68
N GLY A 132 -12.24 -9.02 -5.84
CA GLY A 132 -11.25 -8.01 -6.24
C GLY A 132 -11.19 -6.78 -5.33
N PHE A 133 -12.20 -6.53 -4.50
CA PHE A 133 -12.18 -5.45 -3.50
C PHE A 133 -11.55 -5.86 -2.16
N VAL A 134 -11.47 -7.14 -1.85
CA VAL A 134 -11.14 -7.59 -0.49
C VAL A 134 -9.69 -7.28 -0.13
N PHE A 135 -8.74 -7.58 -1.01
CA PHE A 135 -7.32 -7.35 -0.73
C PHE A 135 -6.96 -5.86 -0.55
N PRO A 136 -7.37 -4.95 -1.45
CA PRO A 136 -7.07 -3.53 -1.32
C PRO A 136 -7.72 -2.91 -0.08
N CYS A 137 -8.92 -3.37 0.31
CA CYS A 137 -9.60 -2.90 1.51
C CYS A 137 -8.90 -3.34 2.80
N ILE A 138 -8.48 -4.61 2.90
CA ILE A 138 -7.73 -5.12 4.07
C ILE A 138 -6.40 -4.36 4.20
N ASN A 139 -5.72 -4.10 3.09
CA ASN A 139 -4.49 -3.31 3.06
C ASN A 139 -4.70 -1.88 3.58
N CYS A 140 -5.81 -1.24 3.17
CA CYS A 140 -6.17 0.07 3.70
C CYS A 140 -6.46 0.04 5.21
N MET A 141 -7.05 -1.04 5.72
CA MET A 141 -7.32 -1.20 7.15
C MET A 141 -6.03 -1.40 7.94
N VAL A 142 -5.18 -2.34 7.52
CA VAL A 142 -3.93 -2.63 8.24
C VAL A 142 -3.00 -1.43 8.23
N ALA A 143 -2.97 -0.66 7.12
CA ALA A 143 -2.21 0.56 7.05
C ALA A 143 -2.67 1.64 8.05
N LYS A 144 -3.97 1.69 8.37
CA LYS A 144 -4.56 2.67 9.29
C LYS A 144 -4.52 2.23 10.75
N TRP A 145 -4.55 0.93 11.03
CA TRP A 145 -4.79 0.38 12.37
C TRP A 145 -3.53 -0.10 13.08
N PHE A 146 -2.46 -0.41 12.35
CA PHE A 146 -1.24 -0.97 12.95
C PHE A 146 0.00 -0.08 12.74
N PRO A 147 0.88 0.04 13.75
CA PRO A 147 2.15 0.77 13.64
C PRO A 147 3.14 0.05 12.72
N GLN A 148 4.09 0.78 12.15
CA GLN A 148 4.98 0.29 11.09
C GLN A 148 5.84 -0.91 11.50
N SER A 149 6.20 -1.02 12.79
CA SER A 149 6.97 -2.12 13.36
C SER A 149 6.21 -3.45 13.42
N GLU A 150 4.88 -3.41 13.40
CA GLU A 150 4.00 -4.57 13.59
C GLU A 150 3.33 -5.02 12.29
N LYS A 151 3.47 -4.26 11.20
CA LYS A 151 2.81 -4.56 9.92
C LYS A 151 3.32 -5.82 9.25
N SER A 152 4.59 -6.17 9.40
CA SER A 152 5.12 -7.45 8.90
C SER A 152 4.53 -8.63 9.66
N THR A 153 4.36 -8.51 10.98
CA THR A 153 3.74 -9.53 11.85
C THR A 153 2.24 -9.65 11.58
N VAL A 154 1.51 -8.53 11.47
CA VAL A 154 0.09 -8.53 11.09
C VAL A 154 -0.10 -9.05 9.67
N GLY A 155 0.82 -8.71 8.77
CA GLY A 155 0.91 -9.28 7.41
C GLY A 155 1.10 -10.78 7.46
N ALA A 156 2.04 -11.28 8.27
CA ALA A 156 2.28 -12.71 8.45
C ALA A 156 1.08 -13.44 9.06
N ILE A 157 0.41 -12.87 10.07
CA ILE A 157 -0.81 -13.41 10.71
C ILE A 157 -1.96 -13.43 9.70
N TYR A 158 -2.16 -12.33 8.97
CA TYR A 158 -3.15 -12.22 7.91
C TYR A 158 -2.88 -13.26 6.81
N THR A 159 -1.64 -13.36 6.33
CA THR A 159 -1.27 -14.35 5.31
C THR A 159 -1.46 -15.78 5.81
N SER A 160 -1.19 -16.03 7.09
CA SER A 160 -1.44 -17.35 7.73
C SER A 160 -2.93 -17.67 7.78
N GLY A 161 -3.79 -16.70 8.12
CA GLY A 161 -5.24 -16.85 8.06
C GLY A 161 -5.76 -17.05 6.63
N THR A 162 -5.14 -16.36 5.66
CA THR A 162 -5.39 -16.64 4.25
C THR A 162 -4.76 -17.93 3.77
N GLN A 163 -3.96 -18.70 4.52
CA GLN A 163 -3.37 -19.97 4.04
C GLN A 163 -4.20 -21.21 4.36
N ILE A 164 -5.12 -21.13 5.33
CA ILE A 164 -6.30 -22.03 5.40
C ILE A 164 -7.17 -21.86 4.12
N ALA A 165 -6.87 -20.84 3.29
CA ALA A 165 -7.46 -20.57 1.99
C ALA A 165 -6.49 -19.79 1.04
N ALA A 166 -5.27 -20.27 0.76
CA ALA A 166 -4.11 -19.55 0.15
C ALA A 166 -4.37 -18.60 -1.06
N GLU A 167 -3.86 -17.38 -1.27
CA GLU A 167 -2.93 -16.44 -0.62
C GLU A 167 -2.89 -15.12 -1.47
N GLU A 168 -3.02 -13.89 -0.90
CA GLU A 168 -2.62 -12.60 -1.55
C GLU A 168 -2.28 -11.52 -0.49
N ASN A 169 -1.46 -10.53 -0.89
CA ASN A 169 -0.45 -9.88 -0.04
C ASN A 169 -0.84 -8.53 0.59
N LEU A 170 -0.20 -8.24 1.73
CA LEU A 170 -0.43 -7.06 2.56
C LEU A 170 0.40 -5.84 2.10
N SER A 171 -0.22 -4.67 1.87
CA SER A 171 0.47 -3.42 1.46
C SER A 171 0.51 -2.37 2.58
N SER A 172 1.72 -1.86 2.88
CA SER A 172 2.01 -0.78 3.82
C SER A 172 1.63 0.61 3.27
N LYS A 173 0.33 0.88 3.12
CA LYS A 173 -0.19 2.19 2.65
C LYS A 173 0.27 3.41 3.49
N ALA A 174 0.68 3.21 4.76
CA ALA A 174 1.12 4.32 5.61
C ALA A 174 2.51 4.90 5.25
N GLN A 175 3.31 4.19 4.46
CA GLN A 175 4.53 4.76 3.91
C GLN A 175 4.16 5.71 2.74
N ALA A 176 3.25 5.30 1.86
CA ALA A 176 2.89 6.06 0.65
C ALA A 176 2.35 7.48 0.92
N ASP A 177 1.62 7.71 2.03
CA ASP A 177 1.07 9.03 2.34
C ASP A 177 2.13 10.06 2.78
N ILE A 178 3.31 9.61 3.26
CA ILE A 178 4.43 10.49 3.63
C ILE A 178 5.24 10.92 2.40
N PHE A 179 5.14 10.21 1.27
CA PHE A 179 6.05 10.36 0.12
C PHE A 179 5.44 11.02 -1.14
N LYS A 180 4.29 11.69 -0.98
CA LYS A 180 3.41 12.15 -2.06
C LYS A 180 3.85 13.43 -2.78
N GLU A 181 5.14 13.60 -3.07
CA GLU A 181 5.64 14.84 -3.73
C GLU A 181 6.49 14.61 -5.00
N ASN A 182 6.79 13.36 -5.37
CA ASN A 182 7.44 13.05 -6.66
C ASN A 182 6.46 12.39 -7.62
N SER A 183 6.51 12.79 -8.90
CA SER A 183 5.81 12.11 -9.99
C SER A 183 6.23 10.64 -10.03
N ILE A 184 5.27 9.72 -10.02
CA ILE A 184 5.52 8.28 -10.03
C ILE A 184 6.39 7.91 -11.26
N PRO A 185 7.56 7.26 -11.08
CA PRO A 185 8.45 6.92 -12.18
C PRO A 185 7.93 5.69 -12.94
N TRP A 186 6.86 5.87 -13.73
CA TRP A 186 6.16 4.79 -14.44
C TRP A 186 7.08 3.91 -15.30
N ARG A 187 8.06 4.51 -15.98
CA ARG A 187 9.01 3.75 -16.81
C ARG A 187 9.86 2.78 -15.99
N GLU A 188 10.37 3.22 -14.84
CA GLU A 188 11.19 2.40 -13.93
C GLU A 188 10.33 1.30 -13.27
N LEU A 189 9.09 1.63 -12.91
CA LEU A 189 8.15 0.68 -12.29
C LEU A 189 7.72 -0.46 -13.23
N PHE A 190 7.54 -0.18 -14.53
CA PHE A 190 7.15 -1.20 -15.51
C PHE A 190 8.34 -1.92 -16.14
N PHE A 191 9.43 -1.19 -16.46
CA PHE A 191 10.56 -1.73 -17.23
C PHE A 191 11.84 -1.91 -16.42
N GLY A 192 11.84 -1.60 -15.13
CA GLY A 192 12.97 -1.84 -14.24
C GLY A 192 13.25 -3.34 -14.12
N LYS A 193 14.53 -3.73 -14.24
CA LYS A 193 14.96 -5.14 -14.25
C LYS A 193 14.53 -5.89 -12.98
N ALA A 194 14.75 -5.29 -11.81
CA ALA A 194 14.33 -5.86 -10.53
C ALA A 194 12.79 -5.98 -10.38
N CYS A 195 12.04 -5.04 -10.97
CA CYS A 195 10.57 -5.06 -10.97
C CYS A 195 10.05 -6.17 -11.89
N LEU A 196 10.58 -6.25 -13.12
CA LEU A 196 10.24 -7.30 -14.08
C LEU A 196 10.55 -8.70 -13.55
N ALA A 197 11.71 -8.89 -12.92
CA ALA A 197 12.06 -10.14 -12.26
C ALA A 197 10.97 -10.56 -11.26
N ASN A 198 10.55 -9.63 -10.39
CA ASN A 198 9.48 -9.87 -9.43
C ASN A 198 8.12 -10.16 -10.07
N TYR A 199 7.71 -9.41 -11.10
CA TYR A 199 6.43 -9.63 -11.76
C TYR A 199 6.39 -10.98 -12.49
N THR A 200 7.48 -11.40 -13.12
CA THR A 200 7.57 -12.72 -13.75
C THR A 200 7.54 -13.85 -12.72
N SER A 201 8.18 -13.69 -11.56
CA SER A 201 8.08 -14.65 -10.45
C SER A 201 6.67 -14.69 -9.86
N GLN A 202 6.00 -13.54 -9.70
CA GLN A 202 4.60 -13.48 -9.26
C GLN A 202 3.68 -14.22 -10.23
N PHE A 203 3.88 -14.04 -11.53
CA PHE A 203 3.11 -14.72 -12.57
C PHE A 203 3.30 -16.24 -12.48
N ALA A 204 4.53 -16.74 -12.48
CA ALA A 204 4.80 -18.18 -12.41
C ALA A 204 4.28 -18.82 -11.11
N PHE A 205 4.42 -18.13 -9.99
CA PHE A 205 3.90 -18.58 -8.70
C PHE A 205 2.37 -18.76 -8.73
N ASN A 206 1.64 -17.75 -9.19
CA ASN A 206 0.17 -17.81 -9.25
C ASN A 206 -0.32 -18.79 -10.32
N PHE A 207 0.40 -18.91 -11.43
CA PHE A 207 0.10 -19.91 -12.45
C PHE A 207 0.15 -21.33 -11.88
N ALA A 208 1.24 -21.70 -11.22
CA ALA A 208 1.40 -23.01 -10.58
C ALA A 208 0.38 -23.24 -9.46
N ALA A 209 0.13 -22.23 -8.61
CA ALA A 209 -0.87 -22.30 -7.56
C ALA A 209 -2.29 -22.53 -8.12
N SER A 210 -2.66 -21.81 -9.19
CA SER A 210 -3.98 -21.92 -9.81
C SER A 210 -4.23 -23.32 -10.37
N LEU A 211 -3.22 -23.93 -11.02
CA LEU A 211 -3.30 -25.29 -11.53
C LEU A 211 -3.46 -26.32 -10.42
N MET A 212 -2.70 -26.19 -9.33
CA MET A 212 -2.82 -27.08 -8.17
C MET A 212 -4.17 -26.93 -7.47
N GLN A 213 -4.74 -25.73 -7.39
CA GLN A 213 -6.04 -25.53 -6.75
C GLN A 213 -7.20 -26.05 -7.62
N ALA A 214 -7.17 -25.78 -8.93
CA ALA A 214 -8.29 -26.07 -9.81
C ALA A 214 -8.39 -27.54 -10.24
N PHE A 215 -7.26 -28.24 -10.36
CA PHE A 215 -7.25 -29.51 -11.10
C PHE A 215 -6.60 -30.68 -10.39
N LEU A 216 -5.99 -30.46 -9.22
CA LEU A 216 -5.36 -31.53 -8.46
C LEU A 216 -6.36 -32.66 -8.08
N PRO A 217 -7.60 -32.37 -7.65
CA PRO A 217 -8.59 -33.43 -7.42
C PRO A 217 -8.98 -34.22 -8.66
N THR A 218 -9.11 -33.54 -9.80
CA THR A 218 -9.43 -34.17 -11.08
C THR A 218 -8.28 -35.05 -11.55
N TYR A 219 -7.03 -34.63 -11.33
CA TYR A 219 -5.86 -35.47 -11.58
C TYR A 219 -5.87 -36.76 -10.75
N PHE A 220 -6.16 -36.69 -9.45
CA PHE A 220 -6.26 -37.88 -8.60
C PHE A 220 -7.39 -38.82 -8.99
N LYS A 221 -8.48 -38.28 -9.54
CA LYS A 221 -9.60 -39.06 -10.07
C LYS A 221 -9.28 -39.70 -11.43
N GLU A 222 -8.81 -38.92 -12.39
CA GLU A 222 -8.63 -39.36 -13.79
C GLU A 222 -7.36 -40.19 -13.99
N VAL A 223 -6.26 -39.87 -13.29
CA VAL A 223 -4.95 -40.50 -13.50
C VAL A 223 -4.63 -41.51 -12.41
N LEU A 224 -4.94 -41.23 -11.14
CA LEU A 224 -4.63 -42.15 -10.04
C LEU A 224 -5.81 -43.04 -9.63
N HIS A 225 -7.01 -42.80 -10.17
CA HIS A 225 -8.25 -43.50 -9.85
C HIS A 225 -8.53 -43.63 -8.34
N ILE A 226 -8.22 -42.58 -7.57
CA ILE A 226 -8.36 -42.56 -6.11
C ILE A 226 -9.83 -42.29 -5.72
N PRO A 227 -10.40 -43.04 -4.75
CA PRO A 227 -11.75 -42.79 -4.25
C PRO A 227 -11.87 -41.44 -3.56
N ILE A 228 -13.07 -40.84 -3.58
CA ILE A 228 -13.31 -39.46 -3.14
C ILE A 228 -12.78 -39.13 -1.73
N HIS A 229 -12.89 -40.06 -0.78
CA HIS A 229 -12.47 -39.85 0.60
C HIS A 229 -10.95 -39.70 0.74
N MET A 230 -10.17 -40.46 -0.03
CA MET A 230 -8.72 -40.34 -0.07
C MET A 230 -8.27 -39.16 -0.92
N ASN A 231 -9.04 -38.78 -1.95
CA ASN A 231 -8.75 -37.60 -2.78
C ASN A 231 -8.70 -36.31 -1.94
N GLY A 232 -9.64 -36.15 -1.00
CA GLY A 232 -9.63 -35.03 -0.05
C GLY A 232 -8.36 -34.99 0.81
N ILE A 233 -7.89 -36.14 1.30
CA ILE A 233 -6.66 -36.25 2.11
C ILE A 233 -5.43 -35.88 1.28
N PHE A 234 -5.29 -36.42 0.06
CA PHE A 234 -4.18 -36.14 -0.83
C PHE A 234 -4.13 -34.65 -1.21
N THR A 235 -5.29 -34.05 -1.46
CA THR A 235 -5.42 -32.62 -1.81
C THR A 235 -4.98 -31.72 -0.65
N MET A 236 -5.17 -32.12 0.61
CA MET A 236 -4.76 -31.33 1.78
C MET A 236 -3.23 -31.26 1.97
N VAL A 237 -2.50 -32.33 1.61
CA VAL A 237 -1.05 -32.47 1.88
C VAL A 237 -0.20 -31.27 1.44
N PRO A 238 -0.24 -30.81 0.17
CA PRO A 238 0.61 -29.70 -0.27
C PRO A 238 0.26 -28.37 0.40
N PHE A 239 -0.97 -28.17 0.86
CA PHE A 239 -1.37 -26.95 1.57
C PHE A 239 -0.97 -27.00 3.05
N ALA A 240 -1.11 -28.16 3.69
CA ALA A 240 -0.68 -28.38 5.07
C ALA A 240 0.84 -28.23 5.22
N SER A 241 1.62 -28.78 4.27
CA SER A 241 3.08 -28.62 4.27
C SER A 241 3.51 -27.17 4.00
N GLN A 242 2.75 -26.41 3.21
CA GLN A 242 3.00 -24.98 3.02
C GLN A 242 2.84 -24.18 4.30
N ILE A 243 1.74 -24.37 5.04
CA ILE A 243 1.48 -23.62 6.28
C ILE A 243 2.62 -23.78 7.28
N THR A 244 3.04 -25.03 7.52
CA THR A 244 4.10 -25.32 8.50
C THR A 244 5.46 -24.80 8.04
N SER A 245 5.82 -25.04 6.78
CA SER A 245 7.11 -24.60 6.25
C SER A 245 7.23 -23.08 6.14
N LYS A 246 6.17 -22.36 5.74
CA LYS A 246 6.18 -20.88 5.64
C LYS A 246 6.46 -20.21 6.98
N LEU A 247 5.82 -20.65 8.06
CA LEU A 247 6.02 -20.09 9.39
C LEU A 247 7.48 -20.26 9.84
N ILE A 248 8.03 -21.46 9.68
CA ILE A 248 9.41 -21.78 10.05
C ILE A 248 10.40 -20.97 9.20
N LEU A 249 10.21 -20.97 7.87
CA LEU A 249 11.10 -20.28 6.93
C LEU A 249 11.05 -18.76 7.07
N GLY A 250 9.91 -18.18 7.41
CA GLY A 250 9.78 -16.76 7.73
C GLY A 250 10.65 -16.38 8.92
N MET A 251 10.53 -17.11 10.04
CA MET A 251 11.35 -16.89 11.24
C MET A 251 12.84 -17.05 10.95
N VAL A 252 13.23 -18.09 10.20
CA VAL A 252 14.62 -18.35 9.82
C VAL A 252 15.17 -17.26 8.90
N SER A 253 14.38 -16.79 7.91
CA SER A 253 14.77 -15.69 7.02
C SER A 253 15.03 -14.40 7.78
N ASP A 254 14.14 -14.06 8.71
CA ASP A 254 14.27 -12.87 9.55
C ASP A 254 15.47 -12.97 10.49
N TYR A 255 15.71 -14.13 11.10
CA TYR A 255 16.88 -14.36 11.95
C TYR A 255 18.20 -14.16 11.17
N MET A 256 18.30 -14.73 9.96
CA MET A 256 19.49 -14.59 9.11
C MET A 256 19.75 -13.14 8.69
N LYS A 257 18.68 -12.39 8.35
CA LYS A 257 18.76 -10.98 7.98
C LYS A 257 19.13 -10.09 9.17
N ARG A 258 18.54 -10.32 10.35
CA ARG A 258 18.81 -9.55 11.58
C ARG A 258 20.25 -9.71 12.06
N ASN A 259 20.78 -10.93 12.01
CA ASN A 259 22.15 -11.23 12.43
C ASN A 259 23.20 -10.95 11.34
N LYS A 260 22.80 -10.35 10.21
CA LYS A 260 23.68 -10.01 9.09
C LYS A 260 24.51 -11.19 8.56
N ILE A 261 23.96 -12.41 8.66
CA ILE A 261 24.62 -13.64 8.16
C ILE A 261 24.61 -13.65 6.63
N LEU A 262 23.50 -13.19 6.04
CA LEU A 262 23.29 -13.11 4.60
C LEU A 262 22.81 -11.71 4.22
N ASP A 263 23.38 -11.18 3.14
CA ASP A 263 22.85 -9.97 2.52
C ASP A 263 21.42 -10.19 2.01
N PRO A 264 20.52 -9.19 2.09
CA PRO A 264 19.14 -9.33 1.63
C PRO A 264 19.01 -9.76 0.16
N ASP A 265 19.91 -9.31 -0.72
CA ASP A 265 19.92 -9.71 -2.14
C ASP A 265 20.26 -11.18 -2.31
N VAL A 266 21.36 -11.62 -1.67
CA VAL A 266 21.84 -13.00 -1.76
C VAL A 266 20.81 -13.93 -1.15
N SER A 267 20.24 -13.54 0.00
CA SER A 267 19.14 -14.24 0.64
C SER A 267 17.95 -14.39 -0.31
N GLY A 268 17.47 -13.29 -0.91
CA GLY A 268 16.34 -13.32 -1.84
C GLY A 268 16.58 -14.22 -3.05
N LYS A 269 17.79 -14.20 -3.63
CA LYS A 269 18.16 -15.06 -4.76
C LYS A 269 18.23 -16.54 -4.40
N ILE A 270 18.81 -16.88 -3.25
CA ILE A 270 18.88 -18.27 -2.76
C ILE A 270 17.47 -18.79 -2.50
N PHE A 271 16.65 -18.06 -1.73
CA PHE A 271 15.28 -18.47 -1.42
C PHE A 271 14.44 -18.64 -2.69
N GLN A 272 14.52 -17.69 -3.63
CA GLN A 272 13.77 -17.79 -4.88
C GLN A 272 14.27 -18.93 -5.78
N GLY A 273 15.60 -19.13 -5.85
CA GLY A 273 16.18 -20.24 -6.61
C GLY A 273 15.71 -21.60 -6.08
N VAL A 274 15.84 -21.82 -4.76
CA VAL A 274 15.37 -23.05 -4.11
C VAL A 274 13.88 -23.28 -4.37
N SER A 275 13.08 -22.21 -4.30
CA SER A 275 11.65 -22.32 -4.57
C SER A 275 11.35 -22.71 -6.01
N ALA A 276 11.90 -21.97 -6.97
CA ALA A 276 11.62 -22.15 -8.39
C ALA A 276 12.06 -23.52 -8.92
N PHE A 277 13.29 -23.95 -8.58
CA PHE A 277 13.81 -25.24 -9.01
C PHE A 277 13.19 -26.39 -8.22
N GLY A 278 13.04 -26.26 -6.90
CA GLY A 278 12.46 -27.31 -6.06
C GLY A 278 10.99 -27.57 -6.38
N SER A 279 10.18 -26.52 -6.51
CA SER A 279 8.76 -26.66 -6.88
C SER A 279 8.59 -27.10 -8.33
N GLY A 280 9.43 -26.61 -9.26
CA GLY A 280 9.43 -27.04 -10.66
C GLY A 280 9.74 -28.54 -10.79
N MET A 281 10.83 -29.01 -10.18
CA MET A 281 11.19 -30.43 -10.17
C MET A 281 10.10 -31.31 -9.53
N ALA A 282 9.48 -30.86 -8.45
CA ALA A 282 8.39 -31.59 -7.82
C ALA A 282 7.14 -31.68 -8.72
N LEU A 283 6.80 -30.59 -9.43
CA LEU A 283 5.70 -30.60 -10.41
C LEU A 283 5.98 -31.53 -11.59
N PHE A 284 7.21 -31.48 -12.13
CA PHE A 284 7.63 -32.39 -13.19
C PHE A 284 7.54 -33.84 -12.71
N ALA A 285 8.08 -34.16 -11.53
CA ALA A 285 7.98 -35.47 -10.92
C ALA A 285 6.53 -35.94 -10.74
N LEU A 286 5.63 -35.04 -10.33
CA LEU A 286 4.20 -35.37 -10.13
C LEU A 286 3.50 -35.80 -11.43
N GLY A 287 3.94 -35.31 -12.59
CA GLY A 287 3.36 -35.67 -13.88
C GLY A 287 3.85 -37.01 -14.46
N TYR A 288 5.04 -37.48 -14.08
CA TYR A 288 5.69 -38.64 -14.73
C TYR A 288 5.89 -39.86 -13.82
N ILE A 289 5.99 -39.67 -12.50
CA ILE A 289 6.31 -40.77 -11.56
C ILE A 289 5.05 -41.50 -11.08
N PRO A 290 4.02 -40.81 -10.57
CA PRO A 290 2.84 -41.48 -10.03
C PRO A 290 2.10 -42.24 -11.14
N SER A 291 1.73 -43.48 -10.83
CA SER A 291 0.96 -44.36 -11.70
C SER A 291 -0.18 -44.97 -10.90
N CYS A 292 -1.23 -45.49 -11.56
CA CYS A 292 -2.39 -46.07 -10.86
C CYS A 292 -2.02 -47.27 -9.97
N GLU A 293 -0.94 -47.98 -10.28
CA GLU A 293 -0.44 -49.10 -9.47
C GLU A 293 0.14 -48.64 -8.12
N SER A 294 0.62 -47.40 -8.03
CA SER A 294 1.33 -46.87 -6.86
C SER A 294 0.93 -45.41 -6.54
N PRO A 295 -0.35 -45.15 -6.24
CA PRO A 295 -0.87 -43.79 -6.03
C PRO A 295 -0.20 -43.07 -4.85
N PHE A 296 0.24 -43.81 -3.82
CA PHE A 296 0.86 -43.25 -2.61
C PHE A 296 2.22 -42.57 -2.87
N ILE A 297 2.90 -42.84 -3.99
CA ILE A 297 4.14 -42.15 -4.37
C ILE A 297 3.90 -40.65 -4.61
N ALA A 298 2.67 -40.25 -4.94
CA ALA A 298 2.32 -38.83 -5.09
C ALA A 298 2.47 -38.04 -3.77
N LEU A 299 2.23 -38.66 -2.61
CA LEU A 299 2.25 -37.97 -1.31
C LEU A 299 3.60 -37.30 -0.96
N PRO A 300 4.75 -38.00 -1.00
CA PRO A 300 6.05 -37.36 -0.72
C PRO A 300 6.38 -36.27 -1.75
N ILE A 301 5.96 -36.41 -3.00
CA ILE A 301 6.16 -35.40 -4.05
C ILE A 301 5.34 -34.14 -3.76
N LEU A 302 4.08 -34.29 -3.35
CA LEU A 302 3.21 -33.18 -2.96
C LEU A 302 3.70 -32.47 -1.69
N LEU A 303 4.21 -33.24 -0.73
CA LEU A 303 4.82 -32.69 0.47
C LEU A 303 6.06 -31.86 0.13
N ALA A 304 6.95 -32.39 -0.72
CA ALA A 304 8.11 -31.68 -1.22
C ALA A 304 7.73 -30.41 -2.00
N TYR A 305 6.73 -30.51 -2.89
CA TYR A 305 6.20 -29.35 -3.63
C TYR A 305 5.78 -28.24 -2.66
N GLY A 306 4.95 -28.54 -1.66
CA GLY A 306 4.48 -27.51 -0.73
C GLY A 306 5.59 -26.89 0.12
N ILE A 307 6.61 -27.66 0.51
CA ILE A 307 7.78 -27.11 1.22
C ILE A 307 8.57 -26.16 0.31
N PHE A 308 8.92 -26.58 -0.90
CA PHE A 308 9.71 -25.74 -1.81
C PHE A 308 8.93 -24.52 -2.31
N PHE A 309 7.63 -24.66 -2.55
CA PHE A 309 6.76 -23.55 -2.96
C PHE A 309 6.72 -22.43 -1.89
N SER A 310 6.93 -22.78 -0.62
CA SER A 310 6.94 -21.82 0.49
C SER A 310 8.17 -20.91 0.54
N PHE A 311 9.30 -21.35 -0.03
CA PHE A 311 10.51 -20.52 -0.11
C PHE A 311 10.30 -19.25 -0.95
N ALA A 312 9.32 -19.23 -1.85
CA ALA A 312 9.00 -18.08 -2.69
C ALA A 312 8.61 -16.83 -1.89
N ILE A 313 8.02 -17.01 -0.70
CA ILE A 313 7.61 -15.90 0.17
C ILE A 313 8.84 -15.13 0.68
N CYS A 314 9.85 -15.87 1.13
CA CYS A 314 11.10 -15.30 1.63
C CYS A 314 12.02 -14.80 0.49
N GLY A 315 11.76 -15.24 -0.74
CA GLY A 315 12.45 -14.85 -1.97
C GLY A 315 11.86 -13.59 -2.60
N PHE A 316 11.12 -13.77 -3.70
CA PHE A 316 10.64 -12.66 -4.52
C PHE A 316 9.56 -11.81 -3.81
N PHE A 317 8.67 -12.42 -3.01
CA PHE A 317 7.62 -11.66 -2.34
C PHE A 317 8.16 -10.63 -1.34
N THR A 318 9.23 -10.98 -0.61
CA THR A 318 9.88 -10.03 0.32
C THR A 318 10.67 -8.95 -0.43
N SER A 319 11.27 -9.27 -1.59
CA SER A 319 12.02 -8.29 -2.36
C SER A 319 11.11 -7.26 -3.03
N LEU A 320 9.92 -7.66 -3.49
CA LEU A 320 8.90 -6.76 -4.03
C LEU A 320 8.58 -5.61 -3.07
N ILE A 321 8.57 -5.82 -1.75
CA ILE A 321 8.26 -4.74 -0.80
C ILE A 321 9.51 -3.88 -0.52
N SER A 322 10.70 -4.45 -0.69
CA SER A 322 11.98 -3.84 -0.33
C SER A 322 12.59 -2.97 -1.44
N ILE A 323 12.27 -3.24 -2.71
CA ILE A 323 12.81 -2.54 -3.89
C ILE A 323 12.46 -1.04 -3.88
N ALA A 324 11.20 -0.72 -3.58
CA ALA A 324 10.71 0.65 -3.62
C ALA A 324 9.69 0.93 -2.50
N PRO A 325 10.13 1.08 -1.24
CA PRO A 325 9.24 1.31 -0.10
C PRO A 325 8.25 2.47 -0.28
N PRO A 326 8.63 3.62 -0.89
CA PRO A 326 7.71 4.74 -1.12
C PRO A 326 6.57 4.44 -2.11
N TYR A 327 6.85 3.57 -3.08
CA TYR A 327 5.93 3.22 -4.18
C TYR A 327 5.40 1.79 -4.06
N SER A 328 5.58 1.16 -2.90
CA SER A 328 5.25 -0.25 -2.63
C SER A 328 3.80 -0.58 -2.97
N GLY A 329 2.83 0.28 -2.63
CA GLY A 329 1.42 0.07 -2.96
C GLY A 329 1.13 -0.01 -4.46
N THR A 330 1.71 0.89 -5.26
CA THR A 330 1.57 0.86 -6.72
C THR A 330 2.25 -0.37 -7.30
N MET A 331 3.44 -0.72 -6.80
CA MET A 331 4.22 -1.86 -7.27
C MET A 331 3.54 -3.20 -6.94
N THR A 332 2.98 -3.35 -5.73
CA THR A 332 2.16 -4.50 -5.36
C THR A 332 0.92 -4.61 -6.22
N SER A 333 0.25 -3.49 -6.55
CA SER A 333 -0.95 -3.51 -7.41
C SER A 333 -0.64 -4.00 -8.84
N ILE A 334 0.47 -3.53 -9.42
CA ILE A 334 0.95 -4.03 -10.72
C ILE A 334 1.25 -5.53 -10.61
N SER A 335 1.98 -5.96 -9.57
CA SER A 335 2.27 -7.37 -9.33
C SER A 335 1.00 -8.23 -9.20
N MET A 336 -0.02 -7.75 -8.49
CA MET A 336 -1.31 -8.46 -8.37
C MET A 336 -2.09 -8.54 -9.69
N THR A 337 -1.87 -7.60 -10.61
CA THR A 337 -2.41 -7.70 -11.97
C THR A 337 -1.77 -8.87 -12.70
N TYR A 338 -0.44 -9.03 -12.65
CA TYR A 338 0.24 -10.21 -13.19
C TYR A 338 -0.23 -11.51 -12.52
N ALA A 339 -0.45 -11.50 -11.21
CA ALA A 339 -1.01 -12.63 -10.46
C ALA A 339 -2.39 -13.06 -10.99
N THR A 340 -3.28 -12.08 -11.20
CA THR A 340 -4.64 -12.34 -11.68
C THR A 340 -4.64 -12.88 -13.11
N VAL A 341 -3.80 -12.32 -13.98
CA VAL A 341 -3.62 -12.84 -15.35
C VAL A 341 -3.09 -14.28 -15.31
N ALA A 342 -2.15 -14.60 -14.42
CA ALA A 342 -1.66 -15.96 -14.24
C ALA A 342 -2.77 -16.93 -13.82
N ASN A 343 -3.60 -16.53 -12.85
CA ASN A 343 -4.72 -17.31 -12.35
C ASN A 343 -5.78 -17.61 -13.42
N VAL A 344 -5.99 -16.70 -14.37
CA VAL A 344 -6.85 -16.94 -15.54
C VAL A 344 -6.19 -17.92 -16.51
N SER A 345 -4.89 -17.75 -16.76
CA SER A 345 -4.18 -18.51 -17.79
C SER A 345 -4.05 -20.01 -17.48
N GLY A 346 -3.97 -20.42 -16.20
CA GLY A 346 -3.88 -21.83 -15.81
C GLY A 346 -5.08 -22.67 -16.29
N PRO A 347 -6.32 -22.35 -15.88
CA PRO A 347 -7.53 -23.03 -16.37
C PRO A 347 -7.76 -22.93 -17.88
N MET A 348 -7.35 -21.83 -18.52
CA MET A 348 -7.44 -21.69 -19.97
C MET A 348 -6.50 -22.66 -20.69
N LEU A 349 -5.29 -22.90 -20.16
CA LEU A 349 -4.34 -23.86 -20.74
C LEU A 349 -4.94 -25.27 -20.77
N LEU A 350 -5.57 -25.72 -19.68
CA LEU A 350 -6.26 -27.02 -19.65
C LEU A 350 -7.38 -27.07 -20.69
N SER A 351 -8.24 -26.05 -20.71
CA SER A 351 -9.37 -25.98 -21.65
C SER A 351 -8.92 -26.08 -23.11
N PHE A 352 -7.79 -25.46 -23.43
CA PHE A 352 -7.18 -25.52 -24.75
C PHE A 352 -6.62 -26.91 -25.08
N ILE A 353 -5.88 -27.53 -24.16
CA ILE A 353 -5.31 -28.88 -24.35
C ILE A 353 -6.42 -29.92 -24.57
N GLU A 354 -7.52 -29.80 -23.84
CA GLU A 354 -8.67 -30.70 -23.98
C GLU A 354 -9.42 -30.50 -25.27
N PHE A 355 -9.58 -29.25 -25.73
CA PHE A 355 -10.15 -28.97 -27.05
C PHE A 355 -9.32 -29.59 -28.17
N MET A 356 -7.99 -29.57 -28.04
CA MET A 356 -7.06 -30.17 -29.00
C MET A 356 -7.02 -31.72 -28.93
N GLY A 357 -7.55 -32.32 -27.86
CA GLY A 357 -7.68 -33.77 -27.73
C GLY A 357 -6.37 -34.54 -27.63
N TRP A 358 -5.31 -33.93 -27.06
CA TRP A 358 -3.99 -34.55 -26.99
C TRP A 358 -3.93 -35.72 -25.98
N PRO A 359 -3.34 -36.87 -26.36
CA PRO A 359 -3.05 -37.94 -25.41
C PRO A 359 -1.96 -37.45 -24.44
N HIS A 360 -2.13 -37.66 -23.13
CA HIS A 360 -1.25 -37.17 -22.04
C HIS A 360 -1.41 -35.69 -21.60
N LYS A 361 -2.64 -35.16 -21.59
CA LYS A 361 -2.95 -33.79 -21.13
C LYS A 361 -2.28 -33.39 -19.80
N TRP A 362 -2.27 -34.29 -18.80
CA TRP A 362 -1.72 -34.00 -17.47
C TRP A 362 -0.20 -33.82 -17.46
N MET A 363 0.55 -34.66 -18.19
CA MET A 363 2.01 -34.53 -18.30
C MET A 363 2.41 -33.19 -18.92
N ILE A 364 1.66 -32.74 -19.92
CA ILE A 364 1.90 -31.47 -20.60
C ILE A 364 1.65 -30.30 -19.63
N ILE A 365 0.54 -30.31 -18.89
CA ILE A 365 0.19 -29.25 -17.94
C ILE A 365 1.24 -29.10 -16.84
N PHE A 366 1.64 -30.20 -16.19
CA PHE A 366 2.65 -30.16 -15.14
C PHE A 366 4.04 -29.76 -15.68
N THR A 367 4.38 -30.17 -16.91
CA THR A 367 5.63 -29.77 -17.57
C THR A 367 5.65 -28.29 -17.90
N CYS A 368 4.54 -27.74 -18.43
CA CYS A 368 4.38 -26.31 -18.65
C CYS A 368 4.56 -25.53 -17.32
N ALA A 369 3.88 -25.94 -16.25
CA ALA A 369 4.00 -25.31 -14.94
C ALA A 369 5.45 -25.38 -14.39
N SER A 370 6.10 -26.55 -14.50
CA SER A 370 7.51 -26.73 -14.10
C SER A 370 8.44 -25.80 -14.87
N SER A 371 8.31 -25.76 -16.19
CA SER A 371 9.16 -24.92 -17.05
C SER A 371 9.01 -23.43 -16.72
N MET A 372 7.79 -22.97 -16.45
CA MET A 372 7.52 -21.58 -16.07
C MET A 372 8.12 -21.24 -14.70
N CYS A 373 7.97 -22.11 -13.71
CA CYS A 373 8.60 -21.93 -12.41
C CYS A 373 10.13 -21.82 -12.53
N MET A 374 10.77 -22.76 -13.24
CA MET A 374 12.23 -22.78 -13.42
C MET A 374 12.73 -21.54 -14.19
N LEU A 375 12.09 -21.16 -15.30
CA LEU A 375 12.46 -19.96 -16.07
C LEU A 375 12.31 -18.68 -15.24
N SER A 376 11.26 -18.57 -14.43
CA SER A 376 11.09 -17.43 -13.53
C SER A 376 12.17 -17.36 -12.44
N GLY A 377 12.63 -18.51 -11.94
CA GLY A 377 13.75 -18.60 -11.00
C GLY A 377 15.06 -18.15 -11.60
N VAL A 378 15.35 -18.61 -12.83
CA VAL A 378 16.52 -18.17 -13.59
C VAL A 378 16.49 -16.66 -13.80
N HIS A 379 15.37 -16.11 -14.27
CA HIS A 379 15.21 -14.68 -14.47
C HIS A 379 15.44 -13.89 -13.18
N TYR A 380 14.91 -14.36 -12.05
CA TYR A 380 15.09 -13.71 -10.76
C TYR A 380 16.54 -13.79 -10.24
N ILE A 381 17.26 -14.89 -10.48
CA ILE A 381 18.67 -14.99 -10.08
C ILE A 381 19.53 -13.96 -10.83
N TYR A 382 19.28 -13.78 -12.13
CA TYR A 382 20.02 -12.83 -12.96
C TYR A 382 19.63 -11.37 -12.73
N ALA A 383 18.33 -11.06 -12.71
CA ALA A 383 17.82 -9.69 -12.73
C ALA A 383 17.16 -9.24 -11.42
N GLY A 384 16.94 -10.14 -10.46
CA GLY A 384 16.30 -9.85 -9.18
C GLY A 384 17.23 -9.14 -8.21
N GLU A 385 16.69 -8.15 -7.51
CA GLU A 385 17.36 -7.40 -6.45
C GLU A 385 16.38 -7.21 -5.29
N ALA A 386 16.88 -7.25 -4.06
CA ALA A 386 16.10 -7.04 -2.83
C ALA A 386 16.47 -5.75 -2.10
N LYS A 387 17.52 -5.04 -2.53
CA LYS A 387 17.88 -3.71 -2.03
C LYS A 387 17.01 -2.61 -2.62
N VAL A 388 16.93 -1.51 -1.87
CA VAL A 388 16.24 -0.28 -2.30
C VAL A 388 16.94 0.31 -3.52
N GLN A 389 16.18 0.45 -4.60
CA GLN A 389 16.64 1.00 -5.88
C GLN A 389 16.96 2.49 -5.77
N GLU A 390 17.91 2.99 -6.57
CA GLU A 390 18.36 4.39 -6.51
C GLU A 390 17.25 5.38 -6.80
N TRP A 391 16.37 5.10 -7.76
CA TRP A 391 15.20 5.94 -8.08
C TRP A 391 14.16 5.96 -6.95
N ALA A 392 14.18 4.96 -6.07
CA ALA A 392 13.31 4.86 -4.90
C ALA A 392 13.97 5.41 -3.62
N ARG A 393 15.29 5.69 -3.64
CA ARG A 393 15.98 6.29 -2.49
C ARG A 393 15.59 7.76 -2.36
N MET A 394 15.30 8.17 -1.12
CA MET A 394 15.15 9.58 -0.82
C MET A 394 16.51 10.25 -0.91
N LYS A 395 16.59 11.37 -1.66
CA LYS A 395 17.79 12.22 -1.65
C LYS A 395 18.00 12.74 -0.21
N PRO A 396 19.24 12.78 0.29
CA PRO A 396 19.53 13.29 1.62
C PRO A 396 19.07 14.74 1.77
N LEU A 397 18.62 15.12 2.97
CA LEU A 397 18.08 16.46 3.27
C LEU A 397 19.01 17.59 2.78
N PHE A 398 20.32 17.48 3.01
CA PHE A 398 21.31 18.51 2.69
C PHE A 398 21.82 18.50 1.24
N SER A 399 21.04 17.99 0.28
CA SER A 399 21.36 18.13 -1.14
C SER A 399 20.77 19.43 -1.72
N PHE A 400 21.56 20.21 -2.46
CA PHE A 400 21.07 21.43 -3.15
C PHE A 400 19.93 21.17 -4.15
N SER A 401 19.77 19.92 -4.61
CA SER A 401 18.67 19.48 -5.49
C SER A 401 17.41 19.04 -4.71
N SER A 402 17.46 19.02 -3.37
CA SER A 402 16.36 18.55 -2.52
C SER A 402 15.23 19.57 -2.46
N HIS A 403 14.03 19.15 -2.89
CA HIS A 403 12.81 19.96 -2.75
C HIS A 403 12.43 20.16 -1.29
N ARG A 404 12.72 19.17 -0.43
CA ARG A 404 12.50 19.22 1.01
C ARG A 404 13.30 20.32 1.70
N LEU A 405 14.56 20.50 1.29
CA LEU A 405 15.41 21.57 1.79
C LEU A 405 14.87 22.95 1.37
N ARG A 406 14.41 23.09 0.12
CA ARG A 406 13.76 24.31 -0.36
C ARG A 406 12.50 24.64 0.45
N ILE A 407 11.66 23.63 0.73
CA ILE A 407 10.48 23.80 1.57
C ILE A 407 10.86 24.22 2.99
N ALA A 408 11.91 23.62 3.58
CA ALA A 408 12.40 24.03 4.91
C ALA A 408 12.86 25.49 4.94
N PHE A 409 13.55 25.96 3.90
CA PHE A 409 13.92 27.38 3.76
C PHE A 409 12.72 28.29 3.53
N LEU A 410 11.72 27.88 2.73
CA LEU A 410 10.47 28.63 2.55
C LEU A 410 9.70 28.75 3.87
N LEU A 411 9.65 27.69 4.67
CA LEU A 411 9.05 27.72 6.00
C LEU A 411 9.79 28.67 6.94
N SER A 412 11.12 28.63 6.92
CA SER A 412 11.97 29.56 7.68
C SER A 412 11.73 31.01 7.27
N ALA A 413 11.62 31.29 5.97
CA ALA A 413 11.31 32.61 5.44
C ALA A 413 9.92 33.11 5.84
N ALA A 414 8.89 32.26 5.76
CA ALA A 414 7.53 32.61 6.21
C ALA A 414 7.49 32.92 7.71
N PHE A 415 8.19 32.11 8.51
CA PHE A 415 8.32 32.34 9.95
C PHE A 415 9.06 33.65 10.24
N CYS A 416 10.16 33.90 9.52
CA CYS A 416 10.95 35.12 9.61
C CYS A 416 10.09 36.36 9.34
N LEU A 417 9.40 36.42 8.20
CA LEU A 417 8.53 37.55 7.83
C LEU A 417 7.46 37.85 8.88
N THR A 418 6.81 36.81 9.41
CA THR A 418 5.75 36.98 10.41
C THR A 418 6.29 37.53 11.74
N VAL A 419 7.53 37.16 12.10
CA VAL A 419 8.21 37.70 13.28
C VAL A 419 8.73 39.12 13.03
N CYS A 420 9.20 39.45 11.82
CA CYS A 420 9.59 40.81 11.46
C CYS A 420 8.44 41.81 11.69
N MET A 421 7.22 41.43 11.26
CA MET A 421 5.99 42.21 11.51
C MET A 421 5.62 42.34 13.00
N ARG A 422 6.21 41.52 13.89
CA ARG A 422 6.04 41.63 15.36
C ARG A 422 6.98 42.66 15.94
N VAL A 423 8.25 42.56 15.57
CA VAL A 423 9.38 43.22 16.22
C VAL A 423 9.45 44.70 15.84
N ASN A 424 8.85 45.06 14.69
CA ASN A 424 8.80 46.44 14.20
C ASN A 424 8.22 47.44 15.21
N LEU A 425 7.15 47.10 15.94
CA LEU A 425 6.50 48.00 16.89
C LEU A 425 7.30 48.12 18.19
N SER A 426 7.80 47.02 18.73
CA SER A 426 8.57 47.01 19.97
C SER A 426 9.78 47.95 19.90
N LEU A 427 10.42 48.00 18.72
CA LEU A 427 11.52 48.93 18.45
C LEU A 427 11.05 50.29 17.93
N GLY A 428 9.95 50.35 17.19
CA GLY A 428 9.39 51.60 16.69
C GLY A 428 8.94 52.54 17.81
N ILE A 429 8.45 52.02 18.94
CA ILE A 429 8.04 52.82 20.09
C ILE A 429 9.19 53.66 20.65
N THR A 430 10.42 53.12 20.70
CA THR A 430 11.57 53.89 21.20
C THR A 430 11.90 55.09 20.30
N CYS A 431 11.56 55.02 19.02
CA CYS A 431 11.65 56.12 18.07
C CYS A 431 10.48 57.11 18.13
N MET A 432 9.33 56.73 18.72
CA MET A 432 8.15 57.59 18.85
C MET A 432 8.15 58.42 20.12
N VAL A 433 8.74 57.90 21.20
CA VAL A 433 8.74 58.56 22.51
C VAL A 433 9.76 59.70 22.50
N ASN A 434 9.28 60.92 22.79
CA ASN A 434 10.14 62.09 22.89
C ASN A 434 10.88 62.10 24.23
N ALA A 435 12.18 61.77 24.22
CA ALA A 435 13.03 61.77 25.41
C ALA A 435 13.07 63.13 26.15
N THR A 436 12.78 64.24 25.47
CA THR A 436 12.80 65.59 26.08
C THR A 436 11.60 65.89 27.00
N ALA A 437 10.55 65.07 26.97
CA ALA A 437 9.35 65.27 27.80
C ALA A 437 9.55 64.92 29.30
N PHE A 438 10.62 64.18 29.63
CA PHE A 438 10.90 63.71 31.00
C PHE A 438 12.03 64.48 31.71
N LEU A 439 12.56 65.54 31.10
CA LEU A 439 13.54 66.39 31.79
C LEU A 439 12.84 67.13 32.95
N PRO A 440 13.29 66.97 34.22
CA PRO A 440 12.74 67.73 35.31
C PRO A 440 12.96 69.21 35.02
N LEU A 441 11.89 70.00 35.07
CA LEU A 441 11.90 71.47 34.98
C LEU A 441 12.66 72.08 36.16
N HIS A 442 13.99 72.00 36.14
CA HIS A 442 14.86 72.82 36.97
C HIS A 442 16.04 73.29 36.13
N THR A 443 15.81 74.32 35.32
CA THR A 443 16.67 75.51 35.27
C THR A 443 16.09 76.53 34.30
N ASN A 444 15.96 77.77 34.79
CA ASN A 444 15.60 78.94 33.99
C ASN A 444 16.57 79.10 32.82
N THR A 445 16.08 79.04 31.58
CA THR A 445 16.63 79.84 30.49
C THR A 445 15.60 80.00 29.38
N SER A 446 15.12 81.24 29.30
CA SER A 446 14.43 81.83 28.16
C SER A 446 15.23 81.61 26.87
N LYS A 447 14.75 80.71 26.00
CA LYS A 447 14.91 80.59 24.53
C LYS A 447 15.06 79.13 24.10
N LEU A 448 13.96 78.39 24.13
CA LEU A 448 13.74 77.29 23.19
C LEU A 448 12.32 77.43 22.65
N LYS A 449 12.20 78.03 21.46
CA LYS A 449 10.99 77.88 20.65
C LYS A 449 10.95 76.42 20.19
N LEU A 450 10.29 75.58 20.98
CA LEU A 450 9.94 74.22 20.59
C LEU A 450 8.56 74.28 19.92
N GLU A 451 8.53 74.74 18.68
CA GLU A 451 7.29 74.80 17.89
C GLU A 451 7.31 73.65 16.88
N LYS A 452 6.97 72.45 17.37
CA LYS A 452 6.29 71.46 16.53
C LYS A 452 4.86 71.34 17.07
N PRO A 453 3.83 71.46 16.22
CA PRO A 453 2.45 71.38 16.68
C PRO A 453 2.24 70.05 17.38
N LEU A 454 1.64 70.09 18.58
CA LEU A 454 1.16 68.90 19.26
C LEU A 454 0.22 68.17 18.28
N PRO A 455 0.44 66.89 17.95
CA PRO A 455 -0.57 66.11 17.26
C PRO A 455 -1.84 66.03 18.13
N PRO A 456 -3.03 65.92 17.52
CA PRO A 456 -4.29 65.92 18.25
C PRO A 456 -4.30 64.78 19.28
N ALA A 457 -4.49 65.15 20.56
CA ALA A 457 -4.76 64.31 21.72
C ALA A 457 -4.48 62.79 21.55
N CYS A 458 -3.21 62.39 21.56
CA CYS A 458 -2.87 60.98 21.74
C CYS A 458 -3.14 60.61 23.21
N HIS A 459 -4.07 59.68 23.44
CA HIS A 459 -4.21 59.07 24.77
C HIS A 459 -2.89 58.40 25.18
N PRO A 460 -2.46 58.53 26.45
CA PRO A 460 -1.28 57.83 26.94
C PRO A 460 -1.48 56.32 26.74
N ILE A 461 -0.52 55.71 26.05
CA ILE A 461 -0.52 54.26 25.82
C ILE A 461 0.22 53.65 27.01
N ASP A 462 -0.48 52.88 27.84
CA ASP A 462 0.15 52.15 28.95
C ASP A 462 1.10 51.09 28.39
N ASP A 463 2.40 51.18 28.70
CA ASP A 463 3.43 50.21 28.28
C ASP A 463 3.07 48.77 28.70
N GLU A 464 2.39 48.61 29.83
CA GLU A 464 1.94 47.32 30.38
C GLU A 464 0.91 46.60 29.48
N LYS A 465 0.04 47.35 28.79
CA LYS A 465 -0.95 46.76 27.87
C LYS A 465 -0.30 46.31 26.56
N ILE A 466 0.85 46.87 26.18
CA ILE A 466 1.55 46.51 24.92
C ILE A 466 2.10 45.09 25.02
N ALA A 467 2.56 44.69 26.20
CA ALA A 467 2.97 43.32 26.50
C ALA A 467 1.80 42.30 26.45
N GLN A 468 0.53 42.74 26.55
CA GLN A 468 -0.65 41.86 26.46
C GLN A 468 -0.97 41.39 25.03
N GLN A 469 -0.29 41.90 24.00
CA GLN A 469 -0.44 41.45 22.63
C GLN A 469 -0.33 39.92 22.49
N ASP A 470 0.64 39.30 23.17
CA ASP A 470 0.84 37.85 23.12
C ASP A 470 -0.25 37.08 23.90
N GLY A 471 -0.89 37.76 24.86
CA GLY A 471 -2.00 37.24 25.67
C GLY A 471 -3.26 36.94 24.86
N TYR A 472 -3.60 37.78 23.89
CA TYR A 472 -4.78 37.57 23.03
C TYR A 472 -4.61 36.37 22.07
N GLY A 473 -3.37 36.00 21.74
CA GLY A 473 -3.06 34.83 20.92
C GLY A 473 -3.16 33.50 21.67
N LEU A 474 -2.93 33.46 22.98
CA LEU A 474 -2.87 32.22 23.78
C LEU A 474 -4.12 31.35 23.66
N VAL A 475 -5.32 31.96 23.66
CA VAL A 475 -6.59 31.23 23.47
C VAL A 475 -6.66 30.58 22.09
N THR A 476 -6.18 31.27 21.06
CA THR A 476 -6.21 30.76 19.68
C THR A 476 -5.22 29.63 19.42
N MET A 477 -4.15 29.53 20.20
CA MET A 477 -3.15 28.46 20.08
C MET A 477 -3.74 27.06 20.34
N CYS A 478 -4.71 26.96 21.26
CA CYS A 478 -5.43 25.71 21.54
C CYS A 478 -6.21 25.18 20.32
N PHE A 479 -6.70 26.08 19.47
CA PHE A 479 -7.48 25.74 18.28
C PHE A 479 -6.63 25.67 17.00
N ALA A 480 -5.48 26.36 16.98
CA ALA A 480 -4.63 26.47 15.80
C ALA A 480 -4.17 25.11 15.25
N GLY A 481 -3.78 24.17 16.12
CA GLY A 481 -3.42 22.81 15.71
C GLY A 481 -4.60 22.07 15.07
N TYR A 482 -5.79 22.13 15.68
CA TYR A 482 -7.00 21.50 15.16
C TYR A 482 -7.39 22.05 13.78
N LEU A 483 -7.35 23.38 13.60
CA LEU A 483 -7.64 24.03 12.32
C LEU A 483 -6.62 23.65 11.23
N ALA A 484 -5.33 23.57 11.57
CA ALA A 484 -4.27 23.13 10.65
C ALA A 484 -4.46 21.68 10.19
N ASP A 485 -4.95 20.81 11.07
CA ASP A 485 -5.23 19.43 10.72
C ASP A 485 -6.50 19.26 9.87
N ARG A 486 -7.54 20.06 10.14
CA ARG A 486 -8.83 19.96 9.43
C ARG A 486 -8.81 20.58 8.03
N TYR A 487 -8.31 21.81 7.90
CA TYR A 487 -8.33 22.56 6.63
C TYR A 487 -7.05 22.41 5.82
N GLY A 488 -6.03 21.76 6.38
CA GLY A 488 -4.74 21.55 5.76
C GLY A 488 -3.75 22.66 6.11
N PRO A 489 -2.50 22.31 6.47
CA PRO A 489 -1.58 23.26 7.09
C PRO A 489 -1.02 24.31 6.11
N LYS A 490 -1.07 24.03 4.78
CA LYS A 490 -0.73 25.03 3.75
C LYS A 490 -1.69 26.23 3.77
N ILE A 491 -3.00 25.97 3.87
CA ILE A 491 -4.03 27.01 3.80
C ILE A 491 -4.04 27.83 5.09
N THR A 492 -3.87 27.17 6.24
CA THR A 492 -3.80 27.87 7.53
C THR A 492 -2.56 28.74 7.64
N LEU A 493 -1.41 28.31 7.12
CA LEU A 493 -0.20 29.13 7.08
C LEU A 493 -0.39 30.37 6.18
N LEU A 494 -0.95 30.20 4.98
CA LEU A 494 -1.23 31.32 4.07
C LEU A 494 -2.22 32.32 4.68
N GLY A 495 -3.30 31.83 5.30
CA GLY A 495 -4.27 32.69 5.99
C GLY A 495 -3.66 33.45 7.17
N ALA A 496 -2.77 32.80 7.94
CA ALA A 496 -2.05 33.44 9.04
C ALA A 496 -1.15 34.60 8.56
N VAL A 497 -0.36 34.36 7.50
CA VAL A 497 0.53 35.38 6.92
C VAL A 497 -0.27 36.56 6.34
N LEU A 498 -1.34 36.28 5.61
CA LEU A 498 -2.23 37.32 5.06
C LEU A 498 -2.87 38.17 6.16
N ASN A 499 -3.35 37.53 7.24
CA ASN A 499 -3.90 38.24 8.38
C ASN A 499 -2.85 39.15 9.06
N CYS A 500 -1.61 38.69 9.21
CA CYS A 500 -0.52 39.52 9.73
C CYS A 500 -0.21 40.72 8.82
N MET A 501 -0.20 40.54 7.50
CA MET A 501 0.00 41.65 6.54
C MET A 501 -1.10 42.71 6.67
N VAL A 502 -2.37 42.29 6.68
CA VAL A 502 -3.52 43.19 6.80
C VAL A 502 -3.50 43.93 8.14
N ALA A 503 -3.24 43.23 9.24
CA ALA A 503 -3.16 43.81 10.58
C ALA A 503 -2.04 44.86 10.70
N THR A 504 -0.89 44.63 10.04
CA THR A 504 0.25 45.56 10.04
C THR A 504 -0.06 46.84 9.24
N LEU A 505 -0.69 46.71 8.06
CA LEU A 505 -1.07 47.87 7.22
C LEU A 505 -2.16 48.74 7.85
N ILE A 506 -3.13 48.13 8.55
CA ILE A 506 -4.23 48.84 9.19
C ILE A 506 -3.78 49.56 10.47
N GLY A 507 -2.77 49.04 11.16
CA GLY A 507 -2.29 49.56 12.45
C GLY A 507 -2.03 51.08 12.45
N PRO A 508 -1.20 51.63 11.56
CA PRO A 508 -0.92 53.07 11.49
C PRO A 508 -2.16 53.92 11.21
N ILE A 509 -3.04 53.45 10.33
CA ILE A 509 -4.26 54.17 9.94
C ILE A 509 -5.21 54.27 11.14
N MET A 510 -5.36 53.18 11.89
CA MET A 510 -6.23 53.15 13.07
C MET A 510 -5.61 53.87 14.26
N ALA A 511 -4.29 53.88 14.40
CA ALA A 511 -3.59 54.61 15.45
C ALA A 511 -3.91 56.11 15.43
N VAL A 512 -4.10 56.71 14.24
CA VAL A 512 -4.45 58.13 14.09
C VAL A 512 -5.95 58.39 14.32
N ARG A 513 -6.82 57.41 14.07
CA ARG A 513 -8.28 57.59 14.12
C ARG A 513 -8.91 57.21 15.47
N THR A 514 -8.51 56.08 16.05
CA THR A 514 -9.17 55.53 17.25
C THR A 514 -8.23 54.64 18.07
N TYR A 515 -8.11 54.90 19.37
CA TYR A 515 -7.31 54.09 20.30
C TYR A 515 -7.74 52.61 20.32
N SER A 516 -9.05 52.34 20.35
CA SER A 516 -9.60 50.97 20.32
C SER A 516 -9.31 50.24 19.02
N GLY A 517 -9.33 50.95 17.89
CA GLY A 517 -9.05 50.38 16.57
C GLY A 517 -7.61 49.90 16.41
N PHE A 518 -6.66 50.60 17.02
CA PHE A 518 -5.27 50.14 17.09
C PHE A 518 -5.16 48.82 17.87
N TRP A 519 -5.78 48.71 19.04
CA TRP A 519 -5.75 47.46 19.82
C TRP A 519 -6.38 46.28 19.09
N VAL A 520 -7.43 46.51 18.29
CA VAL A 520 -8.02 45.47 17.43
C VAL A 520 -7.03 44.98 16.38
N SER A 521 -6.31 45.88 15.71
CA SER A 521 -5.28 45.45 14.75
C SER A 521 -4.14 44.69 15.44
N ARG A 522 -3.80 45.04 16.68
CA ARG A 522 -2.80 44.31 17.48
C ARG A 522 -3.27 42.92 17.88
N ALA A 523 -4.52 42.77 18.28
CA ALA A 523 -5.12 41.48 18.57
C ALA A 523 -5.14 40.59 17.33
N MET A 524 -5.52 41.14 16.16
CA MET A 524 -5.47 40.41 14.88
C MET A 524 -4.06 39.92 14.55
N LEU A 525 -3.04 40.75 14.75
CA LEU A 525 -1.64 40.34 14.54
C LEU A 525 -1.23 39.19 15.47
N GLY A 526 -1.62 39.25 16.75
CA GLY A 526 -1.40 38.18 17.72
C GLY A 526 -2.06 36.86 17.32
N VAL A 527 -3.30 36.92 16.83
CA VAL A 527 -4.02 35.75 16.29
C VAL A 527 -3.31 35.17 15.06
N GLY A 528 -2.80 35.99 14.13
CA GLY A 528 -2.09 35.45 12.97
C GLY A 528 -0.82 34.68 13.36
N GLN A 529 -0.07 35.18 14.34
CA GLN A 529 1.22 34.60 14.73
C GLN A 529 1.11 33.23 15.39
N THR A 530 0.07 33.00 16.19
CA THR A 530 -0.11 31.71 16.89
C THR A 530 -0.41 30.55 15.97
N PHE A 531 -0.87 30.81 14.74
CA PHE A 531 -1.13 29.77 13.74
C PHE A 531 0.11 29.36 12.95
N VAL A 532 1.16 30.19 12.92
CA VAL A 532 2.37 29.92 12.12
C VAL A 532 3.12 28.71 12.66
N PHE A 533 3.37 28.65 13.97
CA PHE A 533 4.14 27.56 14.57
C PHE A 533 3.45 26.19 14.47
N PRO A 534 2.16 26.03 14.84
CA PRO A 534 1.44 24.77 14.65
C PRO A 534 1.32 24.37 13.17
N SER A 535 1.14 25.32 12.25
CA SER A 535 1.04 25.01 10.82
C SER A 535 2.37 24.51 10.25
N CYS A 536 3.49 25.16 10.60
CA CYS A 536 4.84 24.71 10.22
C CYS A 536 5.16 23.34 10.81
N ASN A 537 4.80 23.10 12.08
CA ASN A 537 5.03 21.81 12.74
C ASN A 537 4.14 20.69 12.15
N ALA A 538 2.89 20.99 11.80
CA ALA A 538 1.99 20.05 11.13
C ALA A 538 2.45 19.71 9.70
N MET A 539 3.07 20.65 8.98
CA MET A 539 3.72 20.37 7.70
C MET A 539 4.99 19.54 7.89
N ALA A 540 5.82 19.89 8.87
CA ALA A 540 7.04 19.17 9.18
C ALA A 540 6.76 17.71 9.55
N SER A 541 5.71 17.45 10.33
CA SER A 541 5.31 16.10 10.73
C SER A 541 4.74 15.28 9.57
N LYS A 542 4.04 15.91 8.63
CA LYS A 542 3.42 15.24 7.47
C LYS A 542 4.40 14.96 6.33
N TRP A 543 5.33 15.86 6.04
CA TRP A 543 6.15 15.78 4.81
C TRP A 543 7.57 15.28 5.02
N PHE A 544 8.02 15.16 6.28
CA PHE A 544 9.39 14.78 6.57
C PHE A 544 9.49 13.54 7.48
N PRO A 545 10.49 12.68 7.23
CA PRO A 545 10.69 11.45 7.98
C PRO A 545 11.06 11.75 9.43
N PRO A 546 10.72 10.86 10.39
CA PRO A 546 10.90 11.09 11.82
C PRO A 546 12.34 11.43 12.22
N GLU A 547 13.33 10.87 11.50
CA GLU A 547 14.76 11.11 11.71
C GLU A 547 15.19 12.56 11.42
N GLU A 548 14.54 13.22 10.44
CA GLU A 548 14.93 14.57 9.98
C GLU A 548 14.10 15.68 10.65
N ARG A 549 13.02 15.34 11.36
CA ARG A 549 12.07 16.32 11.94
C ARG A 549 12.73 17.31 12.90
N ALA A 550 13.68 16.86 13.71
CA ALA A 550 14.42 17.74 14.62
C ALA A 550 15.26 18.77 13.84
N THR A 551 15.94 18.34 12.78
CA THR A 551 16.74 19.20 11.91
C THR A 551 15.88 20.26 11.22
N ILE A 552 14.73 19.87 10.69
CA ILE A 552 13.80 20.82 10.03
C ILE A 552 13.17 21.75 11.05
N GLY A 553 12.81 21.23 12.22
CA GLY A 553 12.46 22.00 13.42
C GLY A 553 13.44 23.13 13.65
N ALA A 554 14.73 22.81 13.71
CA ALA A 554 15.79 23.79 13.89
C ALA A 554 15.88 24.80 12.72
N ILE A 555 15.79 24.34 11.46
CA ILE A 555 15.88 25.20 10.27
C ILE A 555 14.75 26.23 10.24
N TYR A 556 13.49 25.84 10.42
CA TYR A 556 12.40 26.82 10.33
C TYR A 556 12.31 27.71 11.58
N THR A 557 12.65 27.21 12.77
CA THR A 557 12.68 28.03 13.99
C THR A 557 13.83 29.03 14.01
N SER A 558 14.94 28.74 13.32
CA SER A 558 16.05 29.70 13.16
C SER A 558 15.60 31.02 12.50
N GLY A 559 14.53 30.99 11.70
CA GLY A 559 13.91 32.18 11.11
C GLY A 559 13.49 33.23 12.14
N VAL A 560 13.16 32.84 13.38
CA VAL A 560 12.83 33.76 14.49
C VAL A 560 14.03 34.62 14.87
N GLN A 561 15.21 34.01 15.01
CA GLN A 561 16.43 34.71 15.40
C GLN A 561 16.91 35.63 14.28
N VAL A 562 16.84 35.17 13.04
CA VAL A 562 17.14 35.97 11.85
C VAL A 562 16.21 37.18 11.79
N ALA A 563 14.90 36.99 12.00
CA ALA A 563 13.94 38.09 12.01
C ALA A 563 14.24 39.15 13.07
N ALA A 564 14.53 38.73 14.31
CA ALA A 564 14.86 39.65 15.39
C ALA A 564 16.10 40.50 15.06
N GLY A 565 17.16 39.88 14.52
CA GLY A 565 18.38 40.60 14.13
C GLY A 565 18.16 41.55 12.95
N VAL A 566 17.59 41.05 11.85
CA VAL A 566 17.39 41.83 10.61
C VAL A 566 16.41 42.98 10.82
N THR A 567 15.30 42.74 11.52
CA THR A 567 14.30 43.78 11.81
C THR A 567 14.92 44.89 12.67
N SER A 568 15.72 44.53 13.68
CA SER A 568 16.36 45.54 14.54
C SER A 568 17.26 46.47 13.75
N PHE A 569 18.04 45.92 12.81
CA PHE A 569 18.91 46.71 11.95
C PHE A 569 18.10 47.63 11.01
N ILE A 570 17.08 47.09 10.34
CA ILE A 570 16.25 47.85 9.39
C ILE A 570 15.47 48.96 10.11
N VAL A 571 14.89 48.68 11.28
CA VAL A 571 14.15 49.68 12.08
C VAL A 571 15.08 50.82 12.51
N ALA A 572 16.30 50.52 12.97
CA ALA A 572 17.28 51.54 13.33
C ALA A 572 17.68 52.43 12.13
N ALA A 573 17.86 51.83 10.96
CA ALA A 573 18.16 52.55 9.72
C ALA A 573 16.98 53.44 9.26
N LEU A 574 15.75 52.92 9.31
CA LEU A 574 14.55 53.68 8.95
C LEU A 574 14.27 54.85 9.91
N CYS A 575 14.51 54.64 11.20
CA CYS A 575 14.30 55.66 12.23
C CYS A 575 15.23 56.88 12.08
N THR A 576 16.45 56.68 11.59
CA THR A 576 17.43 57.76 11.32
C THR A 576 17.25 58.41 9.95
N SER A 577 16.46 57.81 9.06
CA SER A 577 16.21 58.32 7.72
C SER A 577 15.25 59.52 7.70
N SER A 578 15.25 60.27 6.59
CA SER A 578 14.35 61.42 6.38
C SER A 578 12.86 61.06 6.36
N LEU A 579 12.52 59.77 6.28
CA LEU A 579 11.15 59.25 6.26
C LEU A 579 10.53 59.11 7.66
N GLY A 580 11.34 59.25 8.72
CA GLY A 580 10.89 59.19 10.12
C GLY A 580 10.32 57.84 10.56
N TRP A 581 9.81 57.79 11.80
CA TRP A 581 9.31 56.55 12.43
C TRP A 581 8.12 55.92 11.70
N GLN A 582 7.36 56.70 10.93
CA GLN A 582 6.18 56.21 10.21
C GLN A 582 6.54 55.18 9.13
N SER A 583 7.75 55.29 8.55
CA SER A 583 8.25 54.36 7.53
C SER A 583 8.41 52.92 8.03
N ILE A 584 8.59 52.73 9.34
CA ILE A 584 8.75 51.41 9.97
C ILE A 584 7.53 50.51 9.74
N PHE A 585 6.34 51.09 9.62
CA PHE A 585 5.11 50.31 9.42
C PHE A 585 4.83 49.90 7.97
N TYR A 586 5.50 50.54 7.01
CA TYR A 586 5.32 50.26 5.59
C TYR A 586 6.47 49.44 4.99
N GLY A 587 7.59 49.29 5.72
CA GLY A 587 8.79 48.61 5.26
C GLY A 587 8.81 47.08 5.42
N PHE A 588 7.84 46.51 6.16
CA PHE A 588 7.72 45.08 6.47
C PHE A 588 6.31 44.60 6.20
#